data_AF-A0A1Q6YJ61-F1
#
_entry.id   AF-A0A1Q6YJ61-F1
#
_cell.length_a   1.000
_cell.length_b   1.000
_cell.length_c   1.000
_cell.angle_alpha   90.00
_cell.angle_beta   90.00
_cell.angle_gamma   90.00
#
_symmetry.space_group_name_H-M   'P 1'
#
loop_
_entity.id
_entity.type
_entity.pdbx_description
1 polymer ?
#
loop_
_entity_poly.entity_id
_entity_poly.type
_entity_poly.pdbx_seq_one_letter_code
_entity_poly.pdbx_strand_id
1 'polypeptide(L)'
;MNKVLLGLLLGAVLGAIDGGSAWFTPAVRAQLVGIIFGSTIKGLIAGVAAGIFARKVNSVPLGILFGLAVGFVLAFIVAYLQHGYYFEIILPGSIVGLIVGYATQRYGAVPTPAATH
;
A
#
# COMPACT_ATOMS: atom_id res chain seq x y z
N MET A 1 7.51 4.75 15.77
CA MET A 1 7.24 5.68 14.64
C MET A 1 5.74 5.90 14.52
N ASN A 2 5.30 7.12 14.17
CA ASN A 2 3.88 7.44 13.95
C ASN A 2 3.26 6.48 12.92
N LYS A 3 2.11 5.88 13.24
CA LYS A 3 1.37 4.93 12.35
C LYS A 3 1.19 5.44 10.91
N VAL A 4 0.87 6.73 10.74
CA VAL A 4 0.65 7.34 9.42
C VAL A 4 1.96 7.51 8.66
N LEU A 5 3.02 7.99 9.32
CA LEU A 5 4.33 8.14 8.70
C LEU A 5 4.91 6.78 8.31
N LEU A 6 4.77 5.78 9.18
CA LEU A 6 5.16 4.40 8.89
C LEU A 6 4.43 3.87 7.66
N GLY A 7 3.10 4.05 7.61
CA GLY A 7 2.29 3.64 6.46
C GLY A 7 2.72 4.35 5.18
N LEU A 8 2.95 5.66 5.23
CA LEU A 8 3.38 6.45 4.08
C LEU A 8 4.74 5.99 3.53
N LEU A 9 5.75 5.82 4.39
CA LEU A 9 7.08 5.39 3.98
C LEU A 9 7.09 3.96 3.43
N LEU A 10 6.46 3.01 4.15
CA LEU A 10 6.34 1.63 3.69
C LEU A 10 5.52 1.56 2.40
N GLY A 11 4.42 2.30 2.32
CA GLY A 11 3.57 2.39 1.15
C GLY A 11 4.34 2.88 -0.08
N ALA A 12 5.15 3.93 0.06
CA ALA A 12 5.98 4.45 -1.02
C ALA A 12 6.99 3.39 -1.52
N VAL A 13 7.75 2.80 -0.60
CA VAL A 13 8.81 1.83 -0.95
C VAL A 13 8.21 0.56 -1.55
N LEU A 14 7.21 -0.03 -0.88
CA LEU A 14 6.57 -1.25 -1.36
C LEU A 14 5.74 -1.02 -2.63
N GLY A 15 5.14 0.16 -2.78
CA GLY A 15 4.46 0.57 -4.01
C GLY A 15 5.41 0.67 -5.20
N ALA A 16 6.61 1.21 -5.01
CA ALA A 16 7.63 1.21 -6.05
C ALA A 16 8.07 -0.22 -6.43
N ILE A 17 8.20 -1.11 -5.45
CA ILE A 17 8.53 -2.53 -5.67
C ILE A 17 7.40 -3.26 -6.42
N ASP A 18 6.14 -2.99 -6.08
CA ASP A 18 4.96 -3.50 -6.81
C ASP A 18 4.94 -3.03 -8.26
N GLY A 19 5.22 -1.75 -8.53
CA GLY A 19 5.37 -1.31 -9.92
C GLY A 19 6.57 -1.95 -10.62
N GLY A 20 7.65 -2.22 -9.87
CA GLY A 20 8.83 -2.91 -10.36
C GLY A 20 8.58 -4.36 -10.76
N SER A 21 7.58 -5.04 -10.17
CA SER A 21 7.25 -6.41 -10.59
C SER A 21 6.70 -6.49 -12.01
N ALA A 22 6.26 -5.37 -12.61
CA ALA A 22 5.91 -5.32 -14.03
C ALA A 22 7.10 -5.62 -14.97
N TRP A 23 8.34 -5.63 -14.47
CA TRP A 23 9.51 -6.11 -15.23
C TRP A 23 9.36 -7.55 -15.72
N PHE A 24 8.60 -8.38 -14.98
CA PHE A 24 8.31 -9.76 -15.36
C PHE A 24 7.34 -9.88 -16.53
N THR A 25 6.72 -8.78 -16.98
CA THR A 25 5.81 -8.73 -18.12
C THR A 25 6.49 -7.99 -19.28
N PRO A 26 7.09 -8.70 -20.25
CA PRO A 26 7.86 -8.08 -21.32
C PRO A 26 7.09 -7.02 -22.13
N ALA A 27 5.78 -7.22 -22.30
CA ALA A 27 4.91 -6.35 -23.08
C ALA A 27 4.80 -4.90 -22.55
N VAL A 28 5.06 -4.67 -21.26
CA VAL A 28 4.87 -3.34 -20.62
C VAL A 28 6.18 -2.69 -20.18
N ARG A 29 7.34 -3.29 -20.47
CA ARG A 29 8.65 -2.78 -20.03
C ARG A 29 8.97 -1.37 -20.52
N ALA A 30 8.49 -1.00 -21.72
CA ALA A 30 8.65 0.35 -22.25
C ALA A 30 7.96 1.43 -21.37
N GLN A 31 6.97 1.03 -20.58
CA GLN A 31 6.18 1.90 -19.70
C GLN A 31 6.53 1.70 -18.21
N LEU A 32 7.58 0.92 -17.91
CA LEU A 32 7.92 0.50 -16.55
C LEU A 32 8.06 1.68 -15.58
N VAL A 33 8.71 2.77 -16.00
CA VAL A 33 8.88 3.96 -15.15
C VAL A 33 7.53 4.56 -14.76
N GLY A 34 6.59 4.64 -15.71
CA GLY A 34 5.23 5.11 -15.46
C GLY A 34 4.47 4.17 -14.51
N ILE A 35 4.66 2.86 -14.65
CA ILE A 35 4.07 1.85 -13.76
C ILE A 35 4.62 1.96 -12.34
N ILE A 36 5.94 2.10 -12.17
CA ILE A 36 6.59 2.32 -10.88
C ILE A 36 6.05 3.59 -10.22
N PHE A 37 5.94 4.68 -10.99
CA PHE A 37 5.40 5.94 -10.48
C PHE A 37 3.94 5.80 -10.03
N GLY A 38 3.09 5.19 -10.87
CA GLY A 38 1.68 4.94 -10.54
C GLY A 38 1.50 4.04 -9.31
N SER A 39 2.28 2.95 -9.21
CA SER A 39 2.23 2.05 -8.05
C SER A 39 2.79 2.69 -6.78
N THR A 40 3.74 3.61 -6.88
CA THR A 40 4.21 4.41 -5.74
C THR A 40 3.09 5.29 -5.20
N ILE A 41 2.34 5.98 -6.06
CA ILE A 41 1.17 6.78 -5.66
C ILE A 41 0.11 5.91 -5.00
N LYS A 42 -0.22 4.76 -5.62
CA LYS A 42 -1.13 3.77 -5.03
C LYS A 42 -0.67 3.33 -3.63
N GLY A 43 0.62 3.02 -3.50
CA GLY A 43 1.24 2.62 -2.24
C GLY A 43 1.18 3.71 -1.17
N LEU A 44 1.41 4.97 -1.53
CA LEU A 44 1.24 6.13 -0.65
C LEU A 44 -0.20 6.25 -0.13
N ILE A 45 -1.18 6.15 -1.03
CA ILE A 45 -2.61 6.20 -0.67
C ILE A 45 -2.97 5.06 0.29
N ALA A 46 -2.56 3.83 -0.04
CA ALA A 46 -2.79 2.67 0.82
C ALA A 46 -2.09 2.82 2.19
N GLY A 47 -0.87 3.34 2.20
CA GLY A 47 -0.08 3.66 3.37
C GLY A 47 -0.75 4.63 4.33
N VAL A 48 -1.22 5.76 3.80
CA VAL A 48 -1.94 6.77 4.57
C VAL A 48 -3.26 6.20 5.09
N ALA A 49 -4.03 5.52 4.24
CA ALA A 49 -5.29 4.89 4.63
C ALA A 49 -5.09 3.88 5.78
N ALA A 50 -4.12 2.97 5.64
CA ALA A 50 -3.79 1.98 6.66
C ALA A 50 -3.32 2.62 7.97
N GLY A 51 -2.47 3.66 7.89
CA GLY A 51 -1.99 4.39 9.05
C GLY A 51 -3.10 5.14 9.81
N ILE A 52 -4.05 5.75 9.09
CA ILE A 52 -5.24 6.39 9.69
C ILE A 52 -6.14 5.34 10.33
N PHE A 53 -6.40 4.24 9.62
CA PHE A 53 -7.21 3.14 10.14
C PHE A 53 -6.59 2.56 11.42
N ALA A 54 -5.29 2.33 11.43
CA ALA A 54 -4.57 1.81 12.58
C ALA A 54 -4.54 2.77 13.79
N ARG A 55 -4.74 4.08 13.59
CA ARG A 55 -4.93 5.01 14.72
C ARG A 55 -6.28 4.84 15.39
N LYS A 56 -7.32 4.48 14.62
CA LYS A 56 -8.70 4.34 15.11
C LYS A 56 -8.99 2.93 15.61
N VAL A 57 -8.38 1.92 14.99
CA VAL A 57 -8.62 0.51 15.26
C VAL A 57 -7.33 -0.15 15.69
N ASN A 58 -7.28 -0.70 16.91
CA ASN A 58 -6.13 -1.42 17.44
C ASN A 58 -6.32 -2.94 17.29
N SER A 59 -6.32 -3.43 16.05
CA SER A 59 -6.48 -4.85 15.76
C SER A 59 -5.68 -5.24 14.52
N VAL A 60 -4.72 -6.16 14.71
CA VAL A 60 -3.86 -6.64 13.62
C VAL A 60 -4.67 -7.36 12.53
N PRO A 61 -5.57 -8.32 12.85
CA PRO A 61 -6.38 -8.96 11.81
C PRO A 61 -7.22 -7.97 11.00
N LEU A 62 -7.86 -7.00 11.67
CA LEU A 62 -8.65 -5.99 10.97
C LEU A 62 -7.78 -5.07 10.11
N GLY A 63 -6.57 -4.72 10.54
CA GLY A 63 -5.64 -3.93 9.72
C GLY A 63 -5.11 -4.70 8.50
N ILE A 64 -4.86 -6.01 8.63
CA ILE A 64 -4.51 -6.89 7.52
C ILE A 64 -5.65 -6.90 6.50
N LEU A 65 -6.89 -7.16 6.95
CA LEU A 65 -8.07 -7.22 6.07
C LEU A 65 -8.33 -5.86 5.41
N PHE A 66 -8.22 -4.77 6.16
CA PHE A 66 -8.37 -3.42 5.63
C PHE A 66 -7.29 -3.10 4.59
N GLY A 67 -6.03 -3.38 4.90
CA GLY A 67 -4.91 -3.15 3.99
C GLY A 67 -5.04 -3.97 2.71
N LEU A 68 -5.43 -5.25 2.83
CA LEU A 68 -5.73 -6.13 1.70
C LEU A 68 -6.84 -5.54 0.82
N ALA A 69 -7.95 -5.12 1.43
CA ALA A 69 -9.08 -4.54 0.70
C ALA A 69 -8.69 -3.25 -0.04
N VAL A 70 -7.95 -2.34 0.61
CA VAL A 70 -7.48 -1.10 -0.02
C VAL A 70 -6.50 -1.39 -1.15
N GLY A 71 -5.52 -2.26 -0.93
CA GLY A 71 -4.57 -2.67 -1.97
C GLY A 71 -5.26 -3.30 -3.18
N PHE A 72 -6.22 -4.20 -2.92
CA PHE A 72 -7.06 -4.82 -3.93
C PHE A 72 -7.85 -3.79 -4.73
N VAL A 73 -8.61 -2.91 -4.07
CA VAL A 73 -9.47 -1.92 -4.75
C VAL A 73 -8.64 -1.00 -5.64
N LEU A 74 -7.53 -0.46 -5.11
CA LEU A 74 -6.69 0.44 -5.90
C LEU A 74 -6.03 -0.28 -7.08
N ALA A 75 -5.56 -1.52 -6.88
CA ALA A 75 -4.95 -2.30 -7.95
C ALA A 75 -5.98 -2.74 -9.00
N PHE A 76 -7.20 -3.09 -8.57
CA PHE A 76 -8.32 -3.41 -9.45
C PHE A 76 -8.70 -2.23 -10.35
N ILE A 77 -8.76 -1.01 -9.81
CA ILE A 77 -9.02 0.19 -10.61
C ILE A 77 -7.96 0.35 -11.70
N VAL A 78 -6.67 0.16 -11.37
CA VAL A 78 -5.59 0.25 -12.36
C VAL A 78 -5.72 -0.83 -13.43
N ALA A 79 -5.94 -2.10 -13.04
CA ALA A 79 -6.11 -3.20 -13.99
C ALA A 79 -7.33 -2.99 -14.92
N TYR A 80 -8.43 -2.48 -14.35
CA TYR A 80 -9.63 -2.15 -15.10
C TYR A 80 -9.38 -1.05 -16.14
N LEU A 81 -8.69 0.04 -15.74
CA LEU A 81 -8.31 1.13 -16.65
C LEU A 81 -7.30 0.70 -17.73
N GLN A 82 -6.49 -0.32 -17.45
CA GLN A 82 -5.54 -0.90 -18.42
C GLN A 82 -6.16 -2.01 -19.27
N HIS A 83 -7.43 -2.39 -19.03
CA HIS A 83 -8.14 -3.46 -19.72
C HIS A 83 -7.39 -4.80 -19.77
N GLY A 84 -6.56 -5.10 -18.76
CA GLY A 84 -5.70 -6.29 -18.78
C GLY A 84 -4.83 -6.44 -17.53
N TYR A 85 -4.00 -7.48 -17.52
CA TYR A 85 -3.02 -7.78 -16.46
C TYR A 85 -3.62 -7.86 -15.05
N TYR A 86 -4.87 -8.33 -14.94
CA TYR A 86 -5.61 -8.37 -13.69
C TYR A 86 -4.86 -9.12 -12.60
N PHE A 87 -4.30 -10.28 -12.92
CA PHE A 87 -3.57 -11.07 -11.94
C PHE A 87 -2.24 -10.41 -11.55
N GLU A 88 -1.50 -9.95 -12.55
CA GLU A 88 -0.17 -9.34 -12.41
C GLU A 88 -0.19 -8.00 -11.69
N ILE A 89 -1.32 -7.28 -11.71
CA ILE A 89 -1.50 -6.00 -11.01
C ILE A 89 -2.17 -6.18 -9.66
N ILE A 90 -3.25 -6.97 -9.60
CA ILE A 90 -4.07 -7.08 -8.39
C ILE A 90 -3.34 -7.88 -7.31
N LEU A 91 -2.71 -9.01 -7.65
CA LEU A 91 -2.07 -9.86 -6.66
C LEU A 91 -0.94 -9.13 -5.90
N PRO A 92 0.10 -8.58 -6.56
CA PRO A 92 1.18 -7.89 -5.84
C PRO A 92 0.68 -6.63 -5.14
N GLY A 93 -0.23 -5.85 -5.74
CA GLY A 93 -0.81 -4.67 -5.11
C GLY A 93 -1.61 -4.98 -3.84
N SER A 94 -2.35 -6.10 -3.84
CA SER A 94 -3.10 -6.60 -2.68
C SER A 94 -2.17 -7.05 -1.55
N ILE A 95 -1.07 -7.74 -1.90
CA ILE A 95 -0.04 -8.18 -0.95
C ILE A 95 0.64 -6.96 -0.32
N VAL A 96 0.99 -5.94 -1.09
CA VAL A 96 1.55 -4.69 -0.56
C VAL A 96 0.59 -4.04 0.42
N GLY A 97 -0.69 -3.91 0.07
CA GLY A 97 -1.71 -3.38 0.97
C GLY A 97 -1.81 -4.17 2.27
N LEU A 98 -1.80 -5.50 2.19
CA LEU A 98 -1.79 -6.40 3.34
C LEU A 98 -0.59 -6.17 4.26
N ILE A 99 0.62 -6.13 3.70
CA ILE A 99 1.87 -5.93 4.45
C ILE A 99 1.85 -4.57 5.16
N VAL A 100 1.43 -3.52 4.46
CA VAL A 100 1.31 -2.16 5.01
C VAL A 100 0.27 -2.12 6.14
N GLY A 101 -0.88 -2.78 5.96
CA GLY A 101 -1.90 -2.92 6.99
C GLY A 101 -1.40 -3.64 8.24
N TYR A 102 -0.68 -4.74 8.06
CA TYR A 102 -0.01 -5.46 9.16
C TYR A 102 1.00 -4.56 9.88
N ALA A 103 1.90 -3.92 9.14
CA ALA A 103 3.02 -3.17 9.70
C ALA A 103 2.55 -1.93 10.48
N THR A 104 1.55 -1.21 9.96
CA THR A 104 0.98 -0.05 10.64
C THR A 104 0.26 -0.40 11.94
N GLN A 105 -0.36 -1.58 12.03
CA GLN A 105 -0.94 -2.10 13.27
C GLN A 105 0.11 -2.62 14.26
N ARG A 106 1.09 -3.39 13.77
CA ARG A 106 2.05 -4.12 14.61
C ARG A 106 3.17 -3.23 15.14
N TYR A 107 3.70 -2.34 14.30
CA TYR A 107 4.90 -1.54 14.59
C TYR A 107 4.62 -0.05 14.73
N GLY A 108 3.41 0.39 14.37
CA GLY A 108 3.01 1.78 14.50
C GLY A 108 2.73 2.15 15.96
N ALA A 109 3.35 3.21 16.45
CA ALA A 109 3.06 3.78 17.76
C ALA A 109 2.02 4.90 17.64
N VAL A 110 1.11 4.98 18.62
CA VAL A 110 0.25 6.16 18.80
C VAL A 110 1.12 7.28 19.37
N PRO A 111 1.09 8.51 18.83
CA PRO A 111 1.85 9.63 19.42
C PRO A 111 1.40 9.84 20.87
N THR A 112 2.35 9.84 21.80
CA THR A 112 2.10 10.30 23.18
C THR A 112 1.78 11.80 23.11
N PRO A 113 0.66 12.28 23.67
CA PRO A 113 0.42 13.71 23.80
C PRO A 113 1.60 14.35 24.52
N ALA A 114 2.14 15.45 23.98
CA ALA A 114 3.16 16.22 24.67
C ALA A 114 2.57 16.69 26.02
N ALA A 115 3.25 16.36 27.12
CA ALA A 115 2.87 16.85 28.43
C ALA A 115 2.95 18.38 28.41
N THR A 116 1.81 19.04 28.54
CA THR A 116 1.74 20.47 28.86
C THR A 116 2.29 20.65 30.28
N HIS A 117 3.50 21.19 30.38
CA HIS A 117 4.06 21.75 31.60
C HIS A 117 3.68 23.22 31.72
#